data_AF-A0A1G0G9D3-F1
#
_entry.id   AF-A0A1G0G9D3-F1
#
_cell.length_a   1.000
_cell.length_b   1.000
_cell.length_c   1.000
_cell.angle_alpha   90.00
_cell.angle_beta   90.00
_cell.angle_gamma   90.00
#
_symmetry.space_group_name_H-M   'P 1'
#
loop_
_entity.id
_entity.type
_entity.pdbx_description
1 polymer ?
#
loop_
_entity_poly.entity_id
_entity_poly.type
_entity_poly.pdbx_seq_one_letter_code
_entity_poly.pdbx_strand_id
1 'polypeptide(L)'
;MELARSWFTSSSPIVPKEFGALLNSHSLTRGVKIESGQPELVTPLPERGEGRNHDLVLIGKRRGLSVTICVEAKVDEPFGNQTVGGYWLEARKKRDRIKNPVTSKAPERIESLLRIVFGNSAKPDHDPWSGIRYQLLAAIAGTVLQAEQAGSFFAVFAVHEFHTDAIDGDRALENTSAFEHLVRVLTGHHELKVEPGKLYGPIRIFANQYLHKDKELLVGKAVSVWRVPYRTCSK
;
A
#
# COMPACT_ATOMS: atom_id res chain seq x y z
N MET A 1 -15.76 7.01 -1.63
CA MET A 1 -17.12 6.46 -1.41
C MET A 1 -17.23 4.98 -1.77
N GLU A 2 -16.53 4.49 -2.81
CA GLU A 2 -16.66 3.09 -3.27
C GLU A 2 -16.06 2.04 -2.32
N LEU A 3 -14.96 2.35 -1.63
CA LEU A 3 -14.44 1.47 -0.58
C LEU A 3 -15.47 1.26 0.53
N ALA A 4 -16.10 2.33 1.02
CA ALA A 4 -17.10 2.23 2.07
C ALA A 4 -18.32 1.41 1.62
N ARG A 5 -18.78 1.59 0.38
CA ARG A 5 -19.87 0.81 -0.21
C ARG A 5 -19.49 -0.66 -0.48
N SER A 6 -18.22 -0.99 -0.65
CA SER A 6 -17.76 -2.37 -0.79
C SER A 6 -17.70 -3.10 0.55
N TRP A 7 -17.20 -2.43 1.61
CA TRP A 7 -16.88 -3.04 2.90
C TRP A 7 -17.96 -2.89 3.97
N PHE A 8 -18.81 -1.86 3.89
CA PHE A 8 -19.85 -1.56 4.88
C PHE A 8 -21.25 -1.68 4.28
N THR A 9 -21.54 -2.84 3.68
CA THR A 9 -22.86 -3.15 3.08
C THR A 9 -23.90 -3.68 4.09
N SER A 10 -23.47 -3.98 5.32
CA SER A 10 -24.35 -4.48 6.38
C SER A 10 -23.90 -3.99 7.75
N SER A 11 -24.74 -4.20 8.78
CA SER A 11 -24.39 -3.91 10.19
C SER A 11 -23.24 -4.78 10.71
N SER A 12 -22.79 -5.78 9.95
CA SER A 12 -21.58 -6.56 10.20
C SER A 12 -20.57 -6.37 9.07
N PRO A 13 -19.25 -6.31 9.35
CA PRO A 13 -18.24 -6.20 8.30
C PRO A 13 -18.31 -7.42 7.38
N ILE A 14 -18.52 -7.20 6.08
CA ILE A 14 -18.47 -8.25 5.06
C ILE A 14 -17.25 -7.98 4.18
N VAL A 15 -16.33 -8.95 4.14
CA VAL A 15 -15.18 -8.87 3.23
C VAL A 15 -15.67 -9.05 1.79
N PRO A 16 -15.36 -8.12 0.87
CA PRO A 16 -15.70 -8.26 -0.54
C PRO A 16 -15.15 -9.57 -1.11
N LYS A 17 -15.90 -10.22 -2.02
CA LYS A 17 -15.56 -11.55 -2.55
C LYS A 17 -14.16 -11.59 -3.16
N GLU A 18 -13.82 -10.58 -3.94
CA GLU A 18 -12.56 -10.40 -4.65
C GLU A 18 -11.40 -10.26 -3.65
N PHE A 19 -11.63 -9.53 -2.56
CA PHE A 19 -10.67 -9.39 -1.48
C PHE A 19 -10.54 -10.67 -0.66
N GLY A 20 -11.64 -11.40 -0.43
CA GLY A 20 -11.62 -12.73 0.18
C GLY A 20 -10.84 -13.73 -0.67
N ALA A 21 -10.97 -13.67 -2.01
CA ALA A 21 -10.18 -14.47 -2.93
C ALA A 21 -8.68 -14.13 -2.84
N LEU A 22 -8.34 -12.84 -2.79
CA LEU A 22 -6.97 -12.36 -2.56
C LEU A 22 -6.37 -12.95 -1.27
N LEU A 23 -7.07 -12.82 -0.14
CA LEU A 23 -6.60 -13.38 1.13
C LEU A 23 -6.47 -14.91 1.09
N ASN A 24 -7.34 -15.61 0.35
CA ASN A 24 -7.26 -17.05 0.23
C ASN A 24 -6.16 -17.54 -0.73
N SER A 25 -5.57 -16.64 -1.53
CA SER A 25 -4.53 -17.01 -2.49
C SER A 25 -3.22 -17.45 -1.82
N HIS A 26 -2.97 -17.06 -0.56
CA HIS A 26 -1.72 -17.33 0.14
C HIS A 26 -1.95 -18.11 1.44
N SER A 27 -1.04 -19.01 1.78
CA SER A 27 -1.18 -19.95 2.91
C SER A 27 -1.26 -19.25 4.27
N LEU A 28 -0.50 -18.16 4.47
CA LEU A 28 -0.51 -17.36 5.70
C LEU A 28 -1.85 -16.64 5.96
N THR A 29 -2.55 -16.24 4.91
CA THR A 29 -3.80 -15.45 5.00
C THR A 29 -5.07 -16.27 4.77
N ARG A 30 -4.96 -17.46 4.18
CA ARG A 30 -6.11 -18.32 3.87
C ARG A 30 -6.90 -18.61 5.15
N GLY A 31 -8.17 -18.21 5.16
CA GLY A 31 -9.05 -18.37 6.32
C GLY A 31 -8.68 -17.52 7.53
N VAL A 32 -8.04 -16.36 7.32
CA VAL A 32 -8.03 -15.26 8.29
C VAL A 32 -9.47 -14.88 8.62
N LYS A 33 -9.75 -14.66 9.91
CA LYS A 33 -10.99 -14.04 10.37
C LYS A 33 -10.69 -12.57 10.67
N ILE A 34 -11.41 -11.67 10.00
CA ILE A 34 -11.33 -10.23 10.29
C ILE A 34 -12.11 -9.97 11.58
N GLU A 35 -11.47 -9.31 12.54
CA GLU A 35 -12.04 -9.00 13.86
C GLU A 35 -12.49 -7.55 13.94
N SER A 36 -11.76 -6.62 13.31
CA SER A 36 -12.13 -5.21 13.26
C SER A 36 -11.61 -4.53 11.99
N GLY A 37 -12.22 -3.38 11.67
CA GLY A 37 -11.80 -2.52 10.58
C GLY A 37 -11.99 -1.05 10.95
N GLN A 38 -11.01 -0.22 10.58
CA GLN A 38 -11.03 1.22 10.82
C GLN A 38 -10.69 1.96 9.52
N PRO A 39 -11.63 2.75 8.96
CA PRO A 39 -11.34 3.59 7.81
C PRO A 39 -10.51 4.82 8.20
N GLU A 40 -9.78 5.38 7.24
CA GLU A 40 -9.02 6.64 7.37
C GLU A 40 -8.08 6.67 8.60
N LEU A 41 -7.44 5.53 8.89
CA LEU A 41 -6.53 5.44 10.04
C LEU A 41 -5.17 6.02 9.68
N VAL A 42 -4.73 7.00 10.47
CA VAL A 42 -3.40 7.60 10.33
C VAL A 42 -2.38 6.86 11.18
N THR A 43 -1.40 6.23 10.51
CA THR A 43 -0.22 5.66 11.16
C THR A 43 0.91 6.69 11.21
N PRO A 44 1.41 7.05 12.41
CA PRO A 44 2.58 7.92 12.52
C PRO A 44 3.80 7.38 11.77
N LEU A 45 4.49 8.25 11.04
CA LEU A 45 5.76 7.94 10.39
C LEU A 45 6.93 8.53 11.20
N PRO A 46 8.18 8.05 10.99
CA PRO A 46 9.33 8.47 11.79
C PRO A 46 9.60 9.97 11.89
N GLU A 47 9.35 10.70 10.80
CA GLU A 47 9.56 12.15 10.75
C GLU A 47 8.35 12.89 11.31
N ARG A 48 8.61 14.02 11.98
CA ARG A 48 7.57 14.98 12.37
C ARG A 48 6.79 15.45 11.12
N GLY A 49 5.47 15.42 11.20
CA GLY A 49 4.57 15.82 10.13
C GLY A 49 3.36 14.90 10.05
N GLU A 50 2.70 14.91 8.89
CA GLU A 50 1.55 14.04 8.63
C GLU A 50 1.98 12.57 8.56
N GLY A 51 1.21 11.68 9.21
CA GLY A 51 1.41 10.24 9.12
C GLY A 51 1.00 9.68 7.75
N ARG A 52 0.96 8.35 7.64
CA ARG A 52 0.31 7.68 6.51
C ARG A 52 -1.16 7.49 6.85
N ASN A 53 -2.04 8.20 6.15
CA ASN A 53 -3.48 7.90 6.20
C ASN A 53 -3.77 6.65 5.37
N HIS A 54 -4.33 5.61 5.95
CA HIS A 54 -4.74 4.39 5.25
C HIS A 54 -6.25 4.44 5.00
N ASP A 55 -6.69 4.15 3.77
CA ASP A 55 -8.12 4.19 3.45
C ASP A 55 -8.91 3.19 4.31
N LEU A 56 -8.34 2.01 4.59
CA LEU A 56 -8.88 1.05 5.54
C LEU A 56 -7.77 0.20 6.17
N VAL A 57 -7.80 0.07 7.49
CA VAL A 57 -6.97 -0.87 8.24
C VAL A 57 -7.86 -1.94 8.86
N LEU A 58 -7.49 -3.20 8.69
CA LEU A 58 -8.18 -4.35 9.26
C LEU A 58 -7.24 -5.09 10.21
N ILE A 59 -7.80 -5.54 11.33
CA ILE A 59 -7.14 -6.48 12.22
C ILE A 59 -7.85 -7.82 12.10
N GLY A 60 -7.06 -8.88 11.95
CA GLY A 60 -7.58 -10.23 11.88
C GLY A 60 -6.71 -11.23 12.63
N LYS A 61 -7.20 -12.47 12.69
CA LYS A 61 -6.45 -13.60 13.24
C LYS A 61 -6.48 -14.81 12.33
N ARG A 62 -5.37 -15.54 12.30
CA ARG A 62 -5.25 -16.87 11.69
C ARG A 62 -4.48 -17.80 12.61
N ARG A 63 -5.12 -18.89 13.04
CA ARG A 63 -4.50 -19.90 13.93
C ARG A 63 -3.81 -19.28 15.15
N GLY A 64 -4.43 -18.25 15.74
CA GLY A 64 -3.88 -17.52 16.89
C GLY A 64 -2.87 -16.41 16.55
N LEU A 65 -2.37 -16.34 15.31
CA LEU A 65 -1.48 -15.27 14.86
C LEU A 65 -2.28 -14.04 14.41
N SER A 66 -1.93 -12.88 14.93
CA SER A 66 -2.50 -11.58 14.54
C SER A 66 -1.96 -11.12 13.20
N VAL A 67 -2.83 -10.53 12.39
CA VAL A 67 -2.49 -9.90 11.11
C VAL A 67 -3.06 -8.49 11.04
N THR A 68 -2.26 -7.57 10.52
CA THR A 68 -2.73 -6.24 10.12
C THR A 68 -2.79 -6.18 8.60
N ILE A 69 -3.93 -5.77 8.05
CA ILE A 69 -4.14 -5.61 6.61
C ILE A 69 -4.44 -4.14 6.37
N CYS A 70 -3.60 -3.46 5.60
CA CYS A 70 -3.86 -2.09 5.16
C CYS A 70 -4.29 -2.10 3.70
N VAL A 71 -5.41 -1.47 3.41
CA VAL A 71 -6.02 -1.41 2.09
C VAL A 71 -5.90 0.01 1.53
N GLU A 72 -5.41 0.11 0.30
CA GLU A 72 -5.49 1.32 -0.52
C GLU A 72 -6.55 1.12 -1.61
N ALA A 73 -7.56 1.97 -1.65
CA ALA A 73 -8.58 2.01 -2.69
C ALA A 73 -8.09 2.82 -3.89
N LYS A 74 -8.37 2.31 -5.09
CA LYS A 74 -8.10 3.04 -6.35
C LYS A 74 -9.22 2.84 -7.35
N VAL A 75 -9.56 3.89 -8.10
CA VAL A 75 -10.38 3.76 -9.31
C VAL A 75 -9.45 3.80 -10.51
N ASP A 76 -8.97 5.00 -10.85
CA ASP A 76 -7.97 5.26 -11.87
C ASP A 76 -7.00 6.38 -11.49
N GLU A 77 -7.07 6.90 -10.26
CA GLU A 77 -6.14 7.93 -9.81
C GLU A 77 -4.73 7.32 -9.69
N PRO A 78 -3.69 7.96 -10.25
CA PRO A 78 -2.33 7.43 -10.18
C PRO A 78 -1.87 7.27 -8.72
N PHE A 79 -0.88 6.41 -8.47
CA PHE A 79 -0.18 6.32 -7.17
C PHE A 79 0.74 7.53 -6.91
N GLY A 80 0.16 8.73 -7.01
CA GLY A 80 0.87 9.99 -6.94
C GLY A 80 1.68 10.28 -8.20
N ASN A 81 2.08 11.55 -8.31
CA ASN A 81 2.75 12.08 -9.51
C ASN A 81 4.27 11.93 -9.47
N GLN A 82 4.85 11.47 -8.35
CA GLN A 82 6.29 11.41 -8.17
C GLN A 82 6.77 10.00 -7.84
N THR A 83 7.89 9.64 -8.46
CA THR A 83 8.71 8.51 -8.02
C THR A 83 9.57 8.92 -6.83
N VAL A 84 10.12 7.93 -6.12
CA VAL A 84 11.05 8.10 -5.01
C VAL A 84 12.24 8.97 -5.42
N GLY A 85 12.91 8.63 -6.52
CA GLY A 85 14.08 9.36 -6.99
C GLY A 85 13.73 10.77 -7.49
N GLY A 86 12.63 10.89 -8.23
CA GLY A 86 12.14 12.18 -8.72
C GLY A 86 11.81 13.13 -7.58
N TYR A 87 11.02 12.67 -6.60
CA TYR A 87 10.63 13.51 -5.46
C TYR A 87 11.84 13.91 -4.62
N TRP A 88 12.72 12.95 -4.31
CA TRP A 88 13.92 13.22 -3.50
C TRP A 88 14.82 14.26 -4.16
N LEU A 89 15.11 14.11 -5.46
CA LEU A 89 15.98 15.02 -6.20
C LEU A 89 15.37 16.42 -6.32
N GLU A 90 14.08 16.52 -6.62
CA GLU A 90 13.37 17.81 -6.70
C GLU A 90 13.36 18.53 -5.35
N ALA A 91 13.08 17.81 -4.27
CA ALA A 91 13.06 18.38 -2.92
C ALA A 91 14.45 18.88 -2.49
N ARG A 92 15.52 18.15 -2.83
CA ARG A 92 16.90 18.60 -2.59
C ARG A 92 17.25 19.85 -3.39
N LYS A 93 16.99 19.86 -4.70
CA LYS A 93 17.25 21.03 -5.57
C LYS A 93 16.51 22.28 -5.09
N LYS A 94 15.27 22.14 -4.61
CA LYS A 94 14.50 23.26 -4.04
C LYS A 94 15.16 23.81 -2.78
N ARG A 95 15.69 22.95 -1.92
CA ARG A 95 16.39 23.34 -0.68
C ARG A 95 17.65 24.15 -0.98
N ASP A 96 18.45 23.71 -1.95
CA ASP A 96 19.72 24.36 -2.29
C ASP A 96 19.56 25.75 -2.94
N ARG A 97 18.37 26.03 -3.50
CA ARG A 97 18.06 27.29 -4.20
C ARG A 97 17.52 28.41 -3.29
N ILE A 98 17.07 28.11 -2.08
CA ILE A 98 16.36 29.07 -1.22
C ILE A 98 17.26 29.50 -0.05
N LYS A 99 17.48 30.83 0.12
CA LYS A 99 18.34 31.40 1.17
C LYS A 99 17.81 31.24 2.61
N ASN A 100 16.51 31.00 2.80
CA ASN A 100 15.86 30.74 4.09
C ASN A 100 14.73 29.70 3.92
N PRO A 101 15.06 28.41 3.73
CA PRO A 101 14.05 27.41 3.42
C PRO A 101 13.20 27.11 4.65
N VAL A 102 11.86 27.22 4.52
CA VAL A 102 10.96 26.35 5.30
C VAL A 102 11.25 24.94 4.79
N THR A 103 12.15 24.24 5.47
CA THR A 103 12.74 23.01 4.95
C THR A 103 11.70 21.90 4.88
N SER A 104 11.23 21.58 3.67
CA SER A 104 10.53 20.31 3.46
C SER A 104 11.47 19.18 3.87
N LYS A 105 11.03 18.37 4.84
CA LYS A 105 11.70 17.15 5.30
C LYS A 105 11.48 15.94 4.37
N ALA A 106 11.01 16.20 3.14
CA ALA A 106 10.72 15.14 2.18
C ALA A 106 11.94 14.24 1.90
N PRO A 107 13.18 14.75 1.69
CA PRO A 107 14.34 13.89 1.47
C PRO A 107 14.58 12.91 2.63
N GLU A 108 14.61 13.41 3.87
CA GLU A 108 14.83 12.61 5.08
C GLU A 108 13.71 11.60 5.31
N ARG A 109 12.46 11.99 5.00
CA ARG A 109 11.30 11.10 5.05
C ARG A 109 11.44 9.97 4.04
N ILE A 110 11.80 10.26 2.79
CA ILE A 110 11.98 9.23 1.75
C ILE A 110 13.08 8.24 2.16
N GLU A 111 14.22 8.75 2.63
CA GLU A 111 15.33 7.91 3.11
C GLU A 111 14.91 7.02 4.30
N SER A 112 14.12 7.56 5.23
CA SER A 112 13.60 6.79 6.37
C SER A 112 12.63 5.70 5.94
N LEU A 113 11.73 5.99 4.99
CA LEU A 113 10.79 5.00 4.45
C LEU A 113 11.52 3.88 3.70
N LEU A 114 12.53 4.21 2.88
CA LEU A 114 13.38 3.21 2.23
C LEU A 114 14.10 2.35 3.26
N ARG A 115 14.65 2.96 4.33
CA ARG A 115 15.33 2.22 5.39
C ARG A 115 14.40 1.25 6.12
N ILE A 116 13.15 1.64 6.36
CA ILE A 116 12.14 0.75 6.98
C ILE A 116 11.92 -0.48 6.11
N VAL A 117 11.73 -0.29 4.80
CA VAL A 117 11.29 -1.37 3.91
C VAL A 117 12.44 -2.23 3.39
N PHE A 118 13.57 -1.61 3.06
CA PHE A 118 14.69 -2.24 2.35
C PHE A 118 16.02 -2.22 3.12
N GLY A 119 16.08 -1.56 4.28
CA GLY A 119 17.30 -1.46 5.08
C GLY A 119 18.26 -0.34 4.63
N ASN A 120 19.46 -0.31 5.24
CA ASN A 120 20.40 0.81 5.15
C ASN A 120 21.08 0.99 3.78
N SER A 121 21.06 -0.05 2.94
CA SER A 121 21.65 -0.02 1.60
C SER A 121 20.77 0.70 0.58
N ALA A 122 19.47 0.85 0.84
CA ALA A 122 18.55 1.48 -0.10
C ALA A 122 18.81 2.98 -0.23
N LYS A 123 18.96 3.45 -1.46
CA LYS A 123 19.22 4.86 -1.80
C LYS A 123 18.14 5.42 -2.73
N PRO A 124 17.61 6.63 -2.47
CA PRO A 124 16.52 7.20 -3.26
C PRO A 124 16.83 7.42 -4.75
N ASP A 125 18.10 7.65 -5.08
CA ASP A 125 18.61 7.98 -6.41
C ASP A 125 19.20 6.78 -7.16
N HIS A 126 19.12 5.57 -6.59
CA HIS A 126 19.64 4.35 -7.21
C HIS A 126 18.51 3.39 -7.57
N ASP A 127 18.72 2.65 -8.65
CA ASP A 127 17.87 1.52 -8.97
C ASP A 127 18.12 0.35 -7.98
N PRO A 128 17.07 -0.43 -7.67
CA PRO A 128 15.73 -0.35 -8.25
C PRO A 128 14.77 0.61 -7.52
N TRP A 129 15.22 1.28 -6.46
CA TRP A 129 14.33 2.05 -5.56
C TRP A 129 13.86 3.37 -6.16
N SER A 130 14.68 3.99 -7.01
CA SER A 130 14.41 5.30 -7.60
C SER A 130 13.10 5.36 -8.40
N GLY A 131 12.72 4.24 -9.04
CA GLY A 131 11.53 4.09 -9.88
C GLY A 131 10.23 3.81 -9.12
N ILE A 132 10.29 3.48 -7.83
CA ILE A 132 9.10 3.19 -7.03
C ILE A 132 8.26 4.46 -6.89
N ARG A 133 6.93 4.36 -7.00
CA ARG A 133 6.02 5.47 -6.70
C ARG A 133 6.08 5.82 -5.21
N TYR A 134 6.25 7.10 -4.88
CA TYR A 134 6.38 7.53 -3.50
C TYR A 134 5.20 7.10 -2.62
N GLN A 135 3.96 7.20 -3.14
CA GLN A 135 2.75 6.78 -2.43
C GLN A 135 2.78 5.29 -2.08
N LEU A 136 3.29 4.43 -2.98
CA LEU A 136 3.42 3.00 -2.74
C LEU A 136 4.47 2.70 -1.66
N LEU A 137 5.63 3.35 -1.71
CA LEU A 137 6.65 3.22 -0.67
C LEU A 137 6.09 3.62 0.71
N ALA A 138 5.41 4.77 0.77
CA ALA A 138 4.80 5.26 1.99
C ALA A 138 3.70 4.32 2.51
N ALA A 139 2.91 3.72 1.62
CA ALA A 139 1.87 2.77 1.99
C ALA A 139 2.44 1.47 2.56
N ILE A 140 3.51 0.92 1.97
CA ILE A 140 4.20 -0.27 2.49
C ILE A 140 4.82 0.00 3.86
N ALA A 141 5.59 1.09 3.97
CA ALA A 141 6.22 1.46 5.25
C ALA A 141 5.16 1.70 6.34
N GLY A 142 4.09 2.43 6.03
CA GLY A 142 2.95 2.64 6.93
C GLY A 142 2.30 1.32 7.35
N THR A 143 2.11 0.39 6.42
CA THR A 143 1.53 -0.93 6.70
C THR A 143 2.35 -1.73 7.70
N VAL A 144 3.68 -1.75 7.53
CA VAL A 144 4.58 -2.47 8.45
C VAL A 144 4.60 -1.80 9.82
N LEU A 145 4.63 -0.47 9.89
CA LEU A 145 4.57 0.27 11.15
C LEU A 145 3.23 0.10 11.86
N GLN A 146 2.11 0.07 11.12
CA GLN A 146 0.78 -0.19 11.68
C GLN A 146 0.68 -1.61 12.23
N ALA A 147 1.30 -2.58 11.55
CA ALA A 147 1.41 -3.95 12.05
C ALA A 147 2.25 -4.03 13.33
N GLU A 148 3.31 -3.23 13.43
CA GLU A 148 4.10 -3.14 14.66
C GLU A 148 3.31 -2.53 15.81
N GLN A 149 2.61 -1.42 15.58
CA GLN A 149 1.75 -0.78 16.59
C GLN A 149 0.61 -1.68 17.06
N ALA A 150 0.04 -2.48 16.16
CA ALA A 150 -1.00 -3.44 16.48
C ALA A 150 -0.47 -4.74 17.13
N GLY A 151 0.85 -4.91 17.26
CA GLY A 151 1.46 -6.14 17.74
C GLY A 151 1.22 -7.35 16.82
N SER A 152 0.98 -7.11 15.54
CA SER A 152 0.70 -8.15 14.55
C SER A 152 1.93 -9.00 14.25
N PHE A 153 1.70 -10.29 14.00
CA PHE A 153 2.75 -11.22 13.60
C PHE A 153 3.24 -10.90 12.17
N PHE A 154 2.31 -10.66 11.26
CA PHE A 154 2.59 -10.32 9.87
C PHE A 154 1.66 -9.21 9.36
N ALA A 155 2.07 -8.60 8.26
CA ALA A 155 1.37 -7.49 7.64
C ALA A 155 0.94 -7.85 6.21
N VAL A 156 -0.15 -7.26 5.74
CA VAL A 156 -0.62 -7.34 4.37
C VAL A 156 -0.87 -5.93 3.85
N PHE A 157 -0.20 -5.54 2.77
CA PHE A 157 -0.58 -4.37 2.00
C PHE A 157 -1.38 -4.81 0.77
N ALA A 158 -2.60 -4.31 0.63
CA ALA A 158 -3.46 -4.66 -0.48
C ALA A 158 -3.97 -3.42 -1.20
N VAL A 159 -3.88 -3.41 -2.53
CA VAL A 159 -4.61 -2.44 -3.35
C VAL A 159 -5.98 -3.05 -3.68
N HIS A 160 -7.05 -2.30 -3.48
CA HIS A 160 -8.37 -2.66 -3.98
C HIS A 160 -8.77 -1.69 -5.09
N GLU A 161 -8.67 -2.17 -6.33
CA GLU A 161 -9.05 -1.43 -7.53
C GLU A 161 -10.54 -1.60 -7.83
N PHE A 162 -11.21 -0.52 -8.19
CA PHE A 162 -12.61 -0.47 -8.58
C PHE A 162 -12.70 -0.08 -10.06
N HIS A 163 -13.00 -1.04 -10.91
CA HIS A 163 -13.12 -0.81 -12.35
C HIS A 163 -14.57 -0.45 -12.68
N THR A 164 -14.78 0.72 -13.28
CA THR A 164 -16.09 1.21 -13.74
C THR A 164 -16.08 1.38 -15.26
N ASP A 165 -17.25 1.57 -15.87
CA ASP A 165 -17.35 1.82 -17.31
C ASP A 165 -16.69 3.14 -17.76
N ALA A 166 -16.34 4.02 -16.82
CA ALA A 166 -15.72 5.33 -17.07
C ALA A 166 -14.20 5.34 -16.84
N ILE A 167 -13.57 4.18 -16.64
CA ILE A 167 -12.14 4.11 -16.30
C ILE A 167 -11.26 4.61 -17.45
N ASP A 168 -10.26 5.44 -17.12
CA ASP A 168 -9.20 5.80 -18.05
C ASP A 168 -8.20 4.62 -18.18
N GLY A 169 -8.15 4.02 -19.37
CA GLY A 169 -7.31 2.85 -19.64
C GLY A 169 -5.82 3.12 -19.49
N ASP A 170 -5.34 4.31 -19.85
CA ASP A 170 -3.91 4.65 -19.76
C ASP A 170 -3.49 4.79 -18.30
N ARG A 171 -4.34 5.42 -17.48
CA ARG A 171 -4.11 5.52 -16.03
C ARG A 171 -4.18 4.17 -15.33
N ALA A 172 -5.11 3.31 -15.72
CA ALA A 172 -5.20 1.94 -15.21
C ALA A 172 -3.93 1.11 -15.53
N LEU A 173 -3.37 1.29 -16.75
CA LEU A 173 -2.11 0.68 -17.15
C LEU A 173 -0.91 1.25 -16.38
N GLU A 174 -0.88 2.56 -16.13
CA GLU A 174 0.15 3.20 -15.30
C GLU A 174 0.14 2.64 -13.86
N ASN A 175 -1.05 2.54 -13.26
CA ASN A 175 -1.21 1.96 -11.92
C ASN A 175 -0.79 0.49 -11.87
N THR A 176 -1.16 -0.29 -12.89
CA THR A 176 -0.74 -1.70 -13.00
C THR A 176 0.78 -1.81 -13.09
N SER A 177 1.42 -1.01 -13.94
CA SER A 177 2.87 -1.00 -14.13
C SER A 177 3.62 -0.54 -12.87
N ALA A 178 3.11 0.49 -12.18
CA ALA A 178 3.68 0.97 -10.92
C ALA A 178 3.59 -0.08 -9.80
N PHE A 179 2.45 -0.75 -9.67
CA PHE A 179 2.27 -1.82 -8.68
C PHE A 179 3.13 -3.04 -9.02
N GLU A 180 3.19 -3.45 -10.29
CA GLU A 180 4.07 -4.52 -10.76
C GLU A 180 5.54 -4.25 -10.42
N HIS A 181 6.01 -3.03 -10.73
CA HIS A 181 7.36 -2.62 -10.40
C HIS A 181 7.63 -2.74 -8.90
N LEU A 182 6.75 -2.22 -8.04
CA LEU A 182 6.88 -2.35 -6.59
C LEU A 182 7.03 -3.82 -6.16
N VAL A 183 6.16 -4.72 -6.62
CA VAL A 183 6.19 -6.14 -6.23
C VAL A 183 7.49 -6.80 -6.68
N ARG A 184 7.97 -6.51 -7.90
CA ARG A 184 9.27 -7.01 -8.39
C ARG A 184 10.43 -6.53 -7.52
N VAL A 185 10.42 -5.26 -7.12
CA VAL A 185 11.46 -4.70 -6.23
C VAL A 185 11.41 -5.32 -4.83
N LEU A 186 10.21 -5.49 -4.25
CA LEU A 186 10.05 -6.10 -2.93
C LEU A 186 10.47 -7.55 -2.88
N THR A 187 10.17 -8.30 -3.95
CA THR A 187 10.41 -9.75 -3.99
C THR A 187 11.77 -10.11 -4.56
N GLY A 188 12.43 -9.19 -5.29
CA GLY A 188 13.68 -9.45 -6.01
C GLY A 188 13.50 -10.27 -7.29
N HIS A 189 12.26 -10.51 -7.74
CA HIS A 189 11.97 -11.31 -8.94
C HIS A 189 11.59 -10.40 -10.12
N HIS A 190 12.56 -10.04 -10.96
CA HIS A 190 12.37 -9.09 -12.06
C HIS A 190 11.39 -9.57 -13.16
N GLU A 191 11.27 -10.88 -13.36
CA GLU A 191 10.37 -11.48 -14.37
C GLU A 191 9.00 -11.83 -13.81
N LEU A 192 8.73 -11.51 -12.55
CA LEU A 192 7.46 -11.85 -11.91
C LEU A 192 6.30 -11.16 -12.61
N LYS A 193 5.33 -11.96 -13.05
CA LYS A 193 4.04 -11.48 -13.52
C LYS A 193 3.10 -11.32 -12.33
N VAL A 194 2.66 -10.08 -12.10
CA VAL A 194 1.72 -9.77 -11.02
C VAL A 194 0.31 -9.91 -11.54
N GLU A 195 -0.51 -10.68 -10.84
CA GLU A 195 -1.88 -10.98 -11.22
C GLU A 195 -2.83 -10.49 -10.12
N PRO A 196 -3.95 -9.83 -10.49
CA PRO A 196 -5.02 -9.56 -9.54
C PRO A 196 -5.49 -10.85 -8.84
N GLY A 197 -5.87 -10.72 -7.57
CA GLY A 197 -6.33 -11.84 -6.74
C GLY A 197 -5.20 -12.71 -6.18
N LYS A 198 -3.93 -12.31 -6.34
CA LYS A 198 -2.79 -13.00 -5.74
C LYS A 198 -2.01 -12.10 -4.77
N LEU A 199 -1.70 -12.65 -3.59
CA LEU A 199 -0.72 -12.14 -2.64
C LEU A 199 0.67 -12.73 -2.92
N TYR A 200 1.68 -11.89 -2.81
CA TYR A 200 3.10 -12.17 -3.03
C TYR A 200 3.88 -11.98 -1.72
N GLY A 201 4.88 -12.84 -1.49
CA GLY A 201 5.68 -12.90 -0.28
C GLY A 201 5.69 -14.32 0.33
N PRO A 202 5.98 -14.47 1.64
CA PRO A 202 6.30 -13.41 2.59
C PRO A 202 7.62 -12.72 2.28
N ILE A 203 7.62 -11.40 2.25
CA ILE A 203 8.82 -10.56 2.19
C ILE A 203 9.23 -10.26 3.63
N ARG A 204 10.48 -10.57 3.99
CA ARG A 204 11.01 -10.30 5.33
C ARG A 204 11.46 -8.85 5.42
N ILE A 205 10.86 -8.10 6.33
CA ILE A 205 11.29 -6.75 6.71
C ILE A 205 12.06 -6.87 8.03
N PHE A 206 13.35 -6.56 8.00
CA PHE A 206 14.23 -6.72 9.16
C PHE A 206 13.96 -5.67 10.23
N ALA A 207 14.11 -6.10 11.48
CA ALA A 207 14.11 -5.23 12.64
C ALA A 207 15.08 -4.06 12.44
N ASN A 208 14.66 -2.89 12.90
CA ASN A 208 15.41 -1.65 12.80
C ASN A 208 14.95 -0.70 13.90
N GLN A 209 15.44 0.54 13.91
CA GLN A 209 15.08 1.51 14.96
C GLN A 209 13.56 1.81 15.07
N TYR A 210 12.75 1.40 14.10
CA TYR A 210 11.29 1.56 14.08
C TYR A 210 10.51 0.25 14.27
N LEU A 211 11.17 -0.90 14.20
CA LEU A 211 10.57 -2.24 14.29
C LEU A 211 11.34 -3.07 15.32
N HIS A 212 10.67 -3.45 16.42
CA HIS A 212 11.32 -4.19 17.52
C HIS A 212 11.71 -5.61 17.12
N LYS A 213 11.07 -6.15 16.08
CA LYS A 213 11.27 -7.50 15.55
C LYS A 213 10.99 -7.54 14.06
N ASP A 214 11.56 -8.54 13.40
CA ASP A 214 11.29 -8.80 11.99
C ASP A 214 9.80 -8.99 11.73
N LYS A 215 9.35 -8.54 10.55
CA LYS A 215 7.99 -8.70 10.07
C LYS A 215 7.96 -9.43 8.74
N GLU A 216 6.97 -10.29 8.59
CA GLU A 216 6.58 -10.80 7.29
C GLU A 216 5.57 -9.84 6.66
N LEU A 217 5.79 -9.49 5.39
CA LEU A 217 4.91 -8.66 4.59
C LEU A 217 4.40 -9.45 3.39
N LEU A 218 3.09 -9.40 3.16
CA LEU A 218 2.46 -9.83 1.92
C LEU A 218 1.95 -8.60 1.16
N VAL A 219 2.04 -8.65 -0.17
CA VAL A 219 1.55 -7.58 -1.05
C VAL A 219 0.69 -8.17 -2.16
N GLY A 220 -0.42 -7.53 -2.51
CA GLY A 220 -1.23 -7.95 -3.64
C GLY A 220 -2.32 -6.96 -3.98
N LYS A 221 -3.13 -7.29 -4.98
CA LYS A 221 -4.26 -6.46 -5.36
C LYS A 221 -5.51 -7.25 -5.67
N ALA A 222 -6.66 -6.70 -5.33
CA ALA A 222 -7.98 -7.20 -5.71
C ALA A 222 -8.62 -6.19 -6.67
N VAL A 223 -9.43 -6.69 -7.61
CA VAL A 223 -10.13 -5.86 -8.60
C VAL A 223 -11.61 -6.18 -8.52
N SER A 224 -12.43 -5.19 -8.21
CA SER A 224 -13.88 -5.26 -8.27
C SER A 224 -14.41 -4.58 -9.53
N VAL A 225 -15.31 -5.23 -10.25
CA VAL A 225 -15.97 -4.64 -11.43
C VAL A 225 -17.32 -4.07 -11.03
N TRP A 226 -17.48 -2.76 -11.18
CA TRP A 226 -18.67 -2.00 -10.81
C TRP A 226 -19.37 -1.53 -12.07
N ARG A 227 -20.32 -2.32 -12.54
CA ARG A 227 -21.24 -1.91 -13.61
C ARG A 227 -22.31 -1.04 -12.97
N VAL A 228 -22.36 0.23 -13.34
CA VAL A 228 -23.54 1.04 -12.99
C VAL A 228 -24.67 0.50 -13.85
N PRO A 229 -25.80 0.03 -13.30
CA PRO A 229 -26.93 -0.32 -14.14
C PRO A 229 -27.33 0.91 -14.94
N TYR A 230 -27.39 0.78 -16.27
CA TYR A 230 -27.93 1.79 -17.17
C TYR A 230 -29.24 2.29 -16.56
N ARG A 231 -29.27 3.54 -16.08
CA ARG A 231 -30.55 4.20 -15.80
C ARG A 231 -31.18 4.42 -17.16
N THR A 232 -32.05 3.51 -17.59
CA THR A 232 -33.06 3.84 -18.58
C THR A 232 -33.91 4.94 -17.97
N CYS A 233 -33.60 6.20 -18.29
CA CYS A 233 -34.56 7.28 -18.14
C CYS A 233 -35.69 6.96 -19.12
N SER A 234 -36.72 6.28 -18.64
CA SER A 234 -38.04 6.35 -19.26
C SER A 234 -38.52 7.79 -19.11
N LYS A 235 -38.55 8.52 -20.23
CA LYS A 235 -39.37 9.72 -20.38
C LYS A 235 -40.83 9.31 -20.51
#